data_AF-A0A151T927-F1
#
_entry.id   AF-A0A151T927-F1
#
_cell.length_a   1.000
_cell.length_b   1.000
_cell.length_c   1.000
_cell.angle_alpha   90.00
_cell.angle_beta   90.00
_cell.angle_gamma   90.00
#
_symmetry.space_group_name_H-M   'P 1'
#
loop_
_entity.id
_entity.type
_entity.pdbx_description
1 polymer ?
#
loop_
_entity_poly.entity_id
_entity_poly.type
_entity_poly.pdbx_seq_one_letter_code
_entity_poly.pdbx_strand_id
1 'polypeptide(L)'
;FVQLIDDCNLLDLGATGLRFTWYRNQLGFPLAKRLDRALCDTKWQTLFPNAFVENLCQVYSDHCPLLVRCGSLIETKKNRPFRFQAAWATHKGFEKIIKDAWKRSTPTLVNGLNTVWKEAIEFNRNVFGTIFSRKREIQARLKGAQFELEK
;
A
#
# COMPACT_ATOMS: atom_id res chain seq x y z
N PHE A 1 -0.79 32.81 5.18
CA PHE A 1 -0.72 31.35 5.39
C PHE A 1 0.24 31.00 6.52
N VAL A 2 1.54 31.31 6.42
CA VAL A 2 2.53 31.06 7.50
C VAL A 2 2.09 31.67 8.83
N GLN A 3 1.68 32.94 8.84
CA GLN A 3 1.19 33.60 10.05
C GLN A 3 0.01 32.88 10.70
N LEU A 4 -0.91 32.30 9.92
CA LEU A 4 -2.03 31.54 10.46
C LEU A 4 -1.59 30.21 11.08
N ILE A 5 -0.56 29.56 10.51
CA ILE A 5 0.04 28.36 11.10
C ILE A 5 0.63 28.70 12.47
N ASP A 6 1.37 29.80 12.54
CA ASP A 6 1.99 30.29 13.77
C ASP A 6 0.94 30.69 14.82
N ASP A 7 -0.06 31.48 14.43
CA ASP A 7 -1.17 31.91 15.30
C ASP A 7 -1.96 30.72 15.88
N CYS A 8 -2.04 29.62 15.13
CA CYS A 8 -2.71 28.39 15.55
C CYS A 8 -1.80 27.42 16.32
N ASN A 9 -0.53 27.76 16.56
CA ASN A 9 0.49 26.89 17.16
C ASN A 9 0.65 25.53 16.43
N LEU A 10 0.57 25.58 15.10
CA LEU A 10 0.76 24.42 14.24
C LEU A 10 2.18 24.37 13.69
N LEU A 11 2.61 23.16 13.31
CA LEU A 11 3.92 22.87 12.74
C LEU A 11 3.71 22.16 11.40
N ASP A 12 4.47 22.54 10.38
CA ASP A 12 4.55 21.78 9.13
C ASP A 12 5.44 20.56 9.36
N LEU A 13 4.87 19.36 9.17
CA LEU A 13 5.60 18.10 9.32
C LEU A 13 6.69 17.90 8.25
N GLY A 14 6.68 18.73 7.21
CA GLY A 14 7.46 18.50 6.00
C GLY A 14 6.98 17.27 5.25
N ALA A 15 7.64 16.95 4.13
CA ALA A 15 7.37 15.73 3.39
C ALA A 15 8.62 15.20 2.71
N THR A 16 8.65 13.88 2.52
CA THR A 16 9.69 13.16 1.78
C THR A 16 9.11 12.62 0.47
N GLY A 17 9.99 12.28 -0.49
CA GLY A 17 9.57 11.76 -1.79
C GLY A 17 9.45 12.86 -2.85
N LEU A 18 8.34 12.88 -3.58
CA LEU A 18 8.10 13.83 -4.67
C LEU A 18 8.03 15.27 -4.14
N ARG A 19 8.54 16.23 -4.91
CA ARG A 19 8.65 17.64 -4.49
C ARG A 19 7.32 18.36 -4.59
N PHE A 20 6.53 18.04 -5.61
CA PHE A 20 5.26 18.72 -5.89
C PHE A 20 4.07 17.85 -5.46
N THR A 21 3.00 18.52 -5.06
CA THR A 21 1.75 17.86 -4.64
C THR A 21 0.60 18.09 -5.61
N TRP A 22 0.83 18.91 -6.64
CA TRP A 22 -0.14 19.21 -7.67
C TRP A 22 0.56 19.45 -9.00
N TYR A 23 -0.05 18.94 -10.08
CA TYR A 23 0.43 19.08 -11.45
C TYR A 23 -0.71 19.43 -12.38
N ARG A 24 -0.46 20.41 -13.25
CA ARG A 24 -1.35 20.75 -14.34
C ARG A 24 -0.59 20.69 -15.65
N ASN A 25 -1.10 19.88 -16.55
CA ASN A 25 -0.56 19.80 -17.91
C ASN A 25 -1.31 20.81 -18.79
N GLN A 26 -0.63 21.88 -19.21
CA GLN A 26 -1.14 22.77 -20.26
C GLN A 26 -0.17 22.76 -21.42
N LEU A 27 -0.64 22.31 -22.60
CA LEU A 27 0.03 22.50 -23.89
C LEU A 27 1.52 22.08 -23.90
N GLY A 28 1.86 20.98 -23.22
CA GLY A 28 3.23 20.44 -23.19
C GLY A 28 4.16 21.06 -22.15
N PHE A 29 3.70 22.05 -21.38
CA PHE A 29 4.42 22.62 -20.25
C PHE A 29 3.78 22.14 -18.94
N PRO A 30 4.35 21.13 -18.26
CA PRO A 30 3.84 20.70 -16.98
C PRO A 30 4.14 21.77 -15.92
N LEU A 31 3.08 22.42 -15.41
CA LEU A 31 3.18 23.27 -14.23
C LEU A 31 3.04 22.38 -13.00
N ALA A 32 3.97 22.50 -12.06
CA ALA A 32 3.95 21.76 -10.80
C ALA A 32 4.06 22.70 -9.61
N LYS A 33 3.28 22.44 -8.55
CA LYS A 33 3.29 23.22 -7.30
C LYS A 33 3.15 22.31 -6.09
N ARG A 34 3.67 22.77 -4.95
CA ARG A 34 3.41 22.16 -3.64
C ARG A 34 2.28 22.92 -2.95
N LEU A 35 1.04 22.44 -3.11
CA LEU A 35 -0.17 23.05 -2.58
C LEU A 35 -0.64 22.39 -1.29
N ASP A 36 -0.56 21.06 -1.22
CA ASP A 36 -0.97 20.26 -0.05
C ASP A 36 0.16 20.14 0.99
N ARG A 37 -0.19 20.20 2.28
CA ARG A 37 0.71 20.05 3.43
C ARG A 37 0.00 19.33 4.59
N ALA A 38 0.75 18.60 5.41
CA ALA A 38 0.24 18.08 6.68
C ALA A 38 0.80 18.92 7.84
N LEU A 39 -0.11 19.40 8.68
CA LEU A 39 0.23 20.20 9.85
C LEU A 39 -0.11 19.42 11.13
N CYS A 40 0.64 19.63 12.20
CA CYS A 40 0.33 19.06 13.51
C CYS A 40 0.57 20.07 14.63
N ASP A 41 -0.03 19.85 15.80
CA ASP A 41 0.36 20.56 17.02
C ASP A 41 1.46 19.79 17.79
N THR A 42 2.00 20.43 18.83
CA THR A 42 3.06 19.83 19.66
C THR A 42 2.59 18.60 20.44
N LYS A 43 1.31 18.55 20.83
CA LYS A 43 0.71 17.40 21.52
C LYS A 43 0.69 16.17 20.62
N TRP A 44 0.27 16.33 19.38
CA TRP A 44 0.26 15.27 18.38
C TRP A 44 1.67 14.80 18.04
N GLN A 45 2.62 15.72 17.85
CA GLN A 45 4.02 15.37 17.59
C GLN A 45 4.63 14.55 18.75
N THR A 46 4.24 14.84 19.99
CA THR A 46 4.67 14.06 21.16
C THR A 46 4.10 12.64 21.16
N LEU A 47 2.86 12.45 20.69
CA LEU A 47 2.26 11.11 20.53
C LEU A 47 2.90 10.31 19.40
N PHE A 48 3.35 10.98 18.34
CA PHE A 48 3.93 10.36 17.16
C PHE A 48 5.29 10.96 16.80
N PRO A 49 6.32 10.77 17.65
CA PRO A 49 7.61 11.45 17.50
C PRO A 49 8.37 11.07 16.23
N ASN A 50 8.08 9.89 15.68
CA ASN A 50 8.66 9.38 14.44
C ASN A 50 7.74 9.56 13.23
N ALA A 51 6.70 10.41 13.36
CA ALA A 51 5.81 10.63 12.25
C ALA A 51 6.50 11.37 11.11
N PHE A 52 6.19 10.96 9.88
CA PHE A 52 6.64 11.66 8.70
C PHE A 52 5.59 11.59 7.59
N VAL A 53 5.68 12.51 6.66
CA VAL A 53 4.81 12.57 5.48
C VAL A 53 5.58 12.08 4.26
N GLU A 54 4.91 11.29 3.44
CA GLU A 54 5.39 10.88 2.12
C GLU A 54 4.45 11.43 1.04
N ASN A 55 5.01 12.15 0.07
CA ASN A 55 4.29 12.53 -1.14
C ASN A 55 4.28 11.33 -2.10
N LEU A 56 3.09 10.78 -2.33
CA LEU A 56 2.88 9.65 -3.22
C LEU A 56 2.73 10.09 -4.67
N CYS A 57 3.01 9.19 -5.61
CA CYS A 57 2.84 9.45 -7.04
C CYS A 57 1.38 9.79 -7.40
N GLN A 58 1.26 10.67 -8.39
CA GLN A 58 0.01 10.98 -9.06
C GLN A 58 -0.50 9.73 -9.79
N VAL A 59 -1.80 9.46 -9.72
CA VAL A 59 -2.40 8.32 -10.45
C VAL A 59 -3.59 8.77 -11.30
N TYR A 60 -4.59 9.40 -10.70
CA TYR A 60 -5.86 9.73 -11.39
C TYR A 60 -6.40 11.14 -11.11
N SER A 61 -5.72 11.94 -10.27
CA SER A 61 -6.07 13.33 -9.96
C SER A 61 -4.91 14.23 -10.39
N ASP A 62 -5.17 15.52 -10.58
CA ASP A 62 -4.14 16.56 -10.67
C ASP A 62 -3.36 16.74 -9.36
N HIS A 63 -3.84 16.21 -8.24
CA HIS A 63 -3.15 16.15 -6.95
C HIS A 63 -2.40 14.82 -6.71
N CYS A 64 -1.32 14.92 -5.96
CA CYS A 64 -0.57 13.80 -5.39
C CYS A 64 -0.99 13.56 -3.94
N PRO A 65 -1.34 12.31 -3.56
CA PRO A 65 -1.73 12.01 -2.20
C PRO A 65 -0.60 12.23 -1.18
N LEU A 66 -0.94 12.80 -0.04
CA LEU A 66 -0.08 12.83 1.15
C LEU A 66 -0.35 11.61 2.02
N LEU A 67 0.70 10.88 2.39
CA LEU A 67 0.61 9.78 3.34
C LEU A 67 1.34 10.14 4.64
N VAL A 68 0.58 10.39 5.71
CA VAL A 68 1.12 10.56 7.06
C VAL A 68 1.31 9.19 7.69
N ARG A 69 2.54 8.89 8.10
CA ARG A 69 2.89 7.64 8.79
C ARG A 69 3.17 7.97 10.25
N CYS A 70 2.37 7.43 11.16
CA CYS A 70 2.43 7.78 12.59
C CYS A 70 3.10 6.69 13.46
N GLY A 71 3.82 5.72 12.87
CA GLY A 71 4.36 4.59 13.63
C GLY A 71 5.55 3.93 12.94
N SER A 72 6.19 2.97 13.62
CA SER A 72 7.29 2.21 13.03
C SER A 72 6.80 1.42 11.81
N LEU A 73 7.64 1.29 10.78
CA LEU A 73 7.37 0.49 9.57
C LEU A 73 7.21 -1.02 9.86
N ILE A 74 7.31 -1.43 11.12
CA ILE A 74 7.20 -2.82 11.54
C ILE A 74 5.72 -3.19 11.54
N GLU A 75 5.23 -3.64 10.38
CA GLU A 75 4.04 -4.49 10.34
C GLU A 75 4.32 -5.69 11.24
N THR A 76 3.83 -5.65 12.49
CA THR A 76 3.75 -6.85 13.29
C THR A 76 2.95 -7.84 12.46
N LYS A 77 3.55 -8.99 12.14
CA LYS A 77 2.84 -10.12 11.55
C LYS A 77 1.80 -10.59 12.57
N LYS A 78 0.68 -9.87 12.65
CA LYS A 78 -0.49 -10.31 13.42
C LYS A 78 -0.85 -11.68 12.88
N ASN A 79 -1.23 -12.59 13.78
CA ASN A 79 -1.80 -13.89 13.42
C ASN A 79 -3.09 -13.64 12.62
N ARG A 80 -2.96 -13.49 11.31
CA ARG A 80 -4.11 -13.29 10.41
C ARG A 80 -4.74 -14.67 10.21
N PRO A 81 -6.04 -14.83 10.46
CA PRO A 81 -6.71 -16.08 10.18
C PRO A 81 -6.61 -16.38 8.68
N PHE A 82 -6.63 -17.68 8.35
CA PHE A 82 -6.78 -18.09 6.96
C PHE A 82 -8.07 -17.51 6.39
N ARG A 83 -7.99 -16.99 5.16
CA ARG A 83 -9.15 -16.51 4.40
C ARG A 83 -9.14 -17.16 3.03
N PHE A 84 -10.23 -17.85 2.74
CA PHE A 84 -10.53 -18.29 1.39
C PHE A 84 -10.77 -17.07 0.49
N GLN A 85 -10.22 -17.10 -0.74
CA GLN A 85 -10.52 -16.06 -1.73
C GLN A 85 -11.50 -16.61 -2.76
N ALA A 86 -12.62 -15.91 -2.97
CA ALA A 86 -13.65 -16.31 -3.93
C ALA A 86 -13.09 -16.53 -5.35
N ALA A 87 -12.06 -15.75 -5.74
CA ALA A 87 -11.37 -15.90 -7.01
C ALA A 87 -10.74 -17.29 -7.23
N TRP A 88 -10.41 -18.03 -6.17
CA TRP A 88 -9.88 -19.38 -6.31
C TRP A 88 -10.94 -20.33 -6.89
N ALA A 89 -12.20 -20.20 -6.45
CA ALA A 89 -13.31 -21.02 -6.95
C ALA A 89 -13.63 -20.77 -8.43
N THR A 90 -13.28 -19.60 -8.98
CA THR A 90 -13.49 -19.30 -10.40
C THR A 90 -12.42 -19.91 -11.29
N HIS A 91 -11.31 -20.40 -10.75
CA HIS A 91 -10.23 -20.98 -11.53
C HIS A 91 -10.45 -22.49 -11.77
N LYS A 92 -10.46 -22.90 -13.04
CA LYS A 92 -10.74 -24.29 -13.47
C LYS A 92 -9.87 -25.35 -12.79
N GLY A 93 -8.63 -25.01 -12.47
CA GLY A 93 -7.69 -25.93 -11.81
C GLY A 93 -7.87 -26.09 -10.29
N PHE A 94 -8.65 -25.22 -9.64
CA PHE A 94 -8.68 -25.18 -8.17
C PHE A 94 -9.44 -26.35 -7.54
N GLU A 95 -10.53 -26.82 -8.18
CA GLU A 95 -11.27 -28.00 -7.70
C GLU A 95 -10.39 -29.25 -7.67
N LYS A 96 -9.55 -29.43 -8.71
CA LYS A 96 -8.59 -30.54 -8.77
C LYS A 96 -7.61 -30.50 -7.60
N ILE A 97 -7.12 -29.32 -7.23
CA ILE A 97 -6.20 -29.14 -6.10
C ILE A 97 -6.84 -29.60 -4.80
N ILE A 98 -8.09 -29.20 -4.53
CA ILE A 98 -8.82 -29.65 -3.34
C ILE A 98 -8.96 -31.18 -3.33
N LYS A 99 -9.41 -31.77 -4.45
CA LYS A 99 -9.61 -33.22 -4.56
C LYS A 99 -8.30 -34.00 -4.36
N ASP A 100 -7.23 -33.57 -5.00
CA ASP A 100 -5.92 -34.22 -4.94
C ASP A 100 -5.27 -34.06 -3.56
N ALA A 101 -5.43 -32.89 -2.92
CA ALA A 101 -4.98 -32.64 -1.55
C ALA A 101 -5.73 -33.51 -0.54
N TRP A 102 -7.05 -33.64 -0.69
CA TRP A 102 -7.87 -34.45 0.19
C TRP A 102 -7.54 -35.94 0.09
N LYS A 103 -7.40 -36.46 -1.14
CA LYS A 103 -7.05 -37.88 -1.38
C LYS A 103 -5.68 -38.28 -0.84
N ARG A 104 -4.70 -37.36 -0.88
CA ARG A 104 -3.35 -37.60 -0.36
C ARG A 104 -3.23 -37.44 1.15
N SER A 105 -4.22 -36.85 1.81
CA SER A 105 -4.20 -36.63 3.24
C SER A 105 -4.48 -37.91 4.04
N THR A 106 -3.88 -38.03 5.23
CA THR A 106 -4.19 -39.11 6.19
C THR A 106 -5.63 -38.97 6.71
N PRO A 107 -6.26 -40.05 7.21
CA PRO A 107 -7.72 -40.15 7.35
C PRO A 107 -8.30 -39.38 8.55
N THR A 108 -7.76 -38.20 8.86
CA THR A 108 -8.37 -37.27 9.82
C THR A 108 -8.79 -35.99 9.10
N LEU A 109 -9.93 -35.45 9.52
CA LEU A 109 -10.45 -34.18 9.02
C LEU A 109 -9.42 -33.05 9.15
N VAL A 110 -8.69 -33.01 10.27
CA VAL A 110 -7.67 -31.99 10.55
C VAL A 110 -6.53 -32.05 9.52
N ASN A 111 -6.05 -33.25 9.18
CA ASN A 111 -4.95 -33.40 8.21
C ASN A 111 -5.41 -33.11 6.78
N GLY A 112 -6.65 -33.46 6.43
CA GLY A 112 -7.27 -33.08 5.16
C GLY A 112 -7.35 -31.56 4.99
N LEU A 113 -7.90 -30.86 5.98
CA LEU A 113 -8.00 -29.40 5.97
C LEU A 113 -6.63 -28.73 5.93
N ASN A 114 -5.66 -29.22 6.70
CA ASN A 114 -4.30 -28.68 6.70
C ASN A 114 -3.59 -28.85 5.35
N THR A 115 -3.79 -29.99 4.68
CA THR A 115 -3.22 -30.23 3.34
C THR A 115 -3.86 -29.31 2.30
N VAL A 116 -5.20 -29.22 2.28
CA VAL A 116 -5.93 -28.30 1.39
C VAL A 116 -5.51 -26.85 1.63
N TRP A 117 -5.36 -26.45 2.88
CA TRP A 117 -4.92 -25.11 3.25
C TRP A 117 -3.55 -24.75 2.68
N LYS A 118 -2.55 -25.64 2.84
CA LYS A 118 -1.20 -25.43 2.30
C LYS A 118 -1.20 -25.31 0.78
N GLU A 119 -1.87 -26.24 0.11
CA GLU A 119 -1.98 -26.32 -1.35
C GLU A 119 -2.74 -25.11 -1.92
N ALA A 120 -3.79 -24.64 -1.24
CA ALA A 120 -4.51 -23.43 -1.65
C ALA A 120 -3.65 -22.17 -1.53
N ILE A 121 -2.81 -22.06 -0.49
CA ILE A 121 -1.86 -20.95 -0.36
C ILE A 121 -0.81 -20.98 -1.46
N GLU A 122 -0.25 -22.16 -1.75
CA GLU A 122 0.73 -22.33 -2.81
C GLU A 122 0.13 -22.02 -4.19
N PHE A 123 -1.04 -22.56 -4.47
CA PHE A 123 -1.81 -22.23 -5.66
C PHE A 123 -2.06 -20.72 -5.79
N ASN A 124 -2.47 -20.05 -4.71
CA ASN A 124 -2.64 -18.61 -4.73
C ASN A 124 -1.35 -17.88 -5.11
N ARG A 125 -0.21 -18.28 -4.53
CA ARG A 125 1.10 -17.67 -4.84
C ARG A 125 1.50 -17.86 -6.29
N ASN A 126 1.26 -19.05 -6.85
CA ASN A 126 1.71 -19.40 -8.20
C ASN A 126 0.77 -18.91 -9.31
N VAL A 127 -0.54 -18.84 -9.06
CA VAL A 127 -1.55 -18.51 -10.07
C VAL A 127 -2.02 -17.06 -9.97
N PHE A 128 -2.34 -16.60 -8.76
CA PHE A 128 -2.85 -15.24 -8.54
C PHE A 128 -1.76 -14.26 -8.10
N GLY A 129 -0.67 -14.78 -7.53
CA GLY A 129 0.38 -14.00 -6.91
C GLY A 129 -0.11 -13.20 -5.70
N THR A 130 0.65 -12.17 -5.35
CA THR A 130 0.26 -11.20 -4.33
C THR A 130 -0.09 -9.89 -5.02
N ILE A 131 -1.39 -9.56 -5.07
CA ILE A 131 -1.88 -8.28 -5.60
C ILE A 131 -1.15 -7.08 -4.97
N PHE A 132 -0.77 -7.21 -3.69
CA PHE A 132 0.02 -6.22 -2.98
C PHE A 132 1.45 -6.06 -3.51
N SER A 133 2.12 -7.14 -3.92
CA SER A 133 3.46 -7.01 -4.53
C SER A 133 3.37 -6.39 -5.91
N ARG A 134 2.43 -6.83 -6.75
CA ARG A 134 2.22 -6.23 -8.07
C ARG A 134 1.86 -4.75 -7.96
N LYS A 135 1.00 -4.38 -7.00
CA LYS A 135 0.68 -2.99 -6.69
C LYS A 135 1.94 -2.21 -6.29
N ARG A 136 2.75 -2.72 -5.36
CA ARG A 136 3.99 -2.05 -4.91
C ARG A 136 4.97 -1.85 -6.06
N GLU A 137 5.13 -2.84 -6.93
CA GLU A 137 6.01 -2.75 -8.10
C GLU A 137 5.56 -1.66 -9.07
N ILE A 138 4.27 -1.65 -9.44
CA ILE A 138 3.70 -0.63 -10.32
C ILE A 138 3.84 0.76 -9.70
N GLN A 139 3.54 0.90 -8.40
CA GLN A 139 3.69 2.16 -7.69
C GLN A 139 5.15 2.64 -7.65
N ALA A 140 6.12 1.73 -7.44
CA ALA A 140 7.54 2.08 -7.46
C ALA A 140 7.99 2.56 -8.85
N ARG A 141 7.56 1.88 -9.92
CA ARG A 141 7.83 2.29 -11.31
C ARG A 141 7.23 3.66 -11.63
N LEU A 142 5.98 3.89 -11.22
CA LEU A 142 5.29 5.16 -11.43
C LEU A 142 5.97 6.30 -10.66
N LYS A 143 6.33 6.07 -9.39
CA LYS A 143 7.08 7.03 -8.58
C LYS A 143 8.44 7.36 -9.20
N GLY A 144 9.16 6.36 -9.73
CA GLY A 144 10.43 6.57 -10.44
C GLY A 144 10.27 7.43 -11.70
N ALA A 145 9.28 7.12 -12.54
CA ALA A 145 9.01 7.90 -13.75
C ALA A 145 8.65 9.36 -13.42
N GLN A 146 7.80 9.57 -12.40
CA GLN A 146 7.42 10.93 -11.98
C GLN A 146 8.60 11.68 -11.36
N PHE A 147 9.47 11.01 -10.60
CA PHE A 147 10.68 11.63 -10.05
C PHE A 147 11.63 12.13 -11.13
N GLU A 148 11.78 11.40 -12.24
CA GLU A 148 12.59 11.86 -13.37
C GLU A 148 11.98 13.09 -14.07
N LEU A 149 10.66 13.25 -14.05
CA LEU A 149 9.97 14.44 -14.58
C LEU A 149 10.10 15.68 -13.68
N GLU A 150 10.50 15.51 -12.40
CA GLU A 150 10.70 16.62 -11.45
C GLU A 150 12.15 17.18 -11.45
N LYS A 151 13.06 16.58 -12.22
CA LYS A 151 14.44 17.07 -12.36
C LYS A 151 14.50 18.29 -13.25
#